data_AF-A0A165J9S3-F1
#
_entry.id   AF-A0A165J9S3-F1
#
_cell.length_a   1.000
_cell.length_b   1.000
_cell.length_c   1.000
_cell.angle_alpha   90.00
_cell.angle_beta   90.00
_cell.angle_gamma   90.00
#
_symmetry.space_group_name_H-M   'P 1'
#
loop_
_entity.id
_entity.type
_entity.pdbx_description
1 polymer ?
#
loop_
_entity_poly.entity_id
_entity_poly.type
_entity_poly.pdbx_seq_one_letter_code
_entity_poly.pdbx_strand_id
1 'polypeptide(L)'
;IASPGVVPGAEQIAKRDVSFGNPDLVTDQGNRYKINYGSTDGHPNACPGSYICYIYKLGNPPEHGDVSLGDPDDMVDEGNRYRLNFGSTSGHP
;
A
#
# COMPACT_ATOMS: atom_id res chain seq x y z
N ILE A 1 -26.09 -10.65 -31.25
CA ILE A 1 -25.46 -9.57 -30.44
C ILE A 1 -25.69 -9.89 -28.97
N ALA A 2 -24.69 -10.48 -28.32
CA ALA A 2 -24.77 -10.80 -26.89
C ALA A 2 -24.20 -9.61 -26.10
N SER A 3 -25.04 -8.97 -25.29
CA SER A 3 -24.61 -7.96 -24.33
C SER A 3 -23.82 -8.64 -23.21
N PRO A 4 -22.64 -8.13 -22.79
CA PRO A 4 -21.94 -8.68 -21.64
C PRO A 4 -22.77 -8.36 -20.39
N GLY A 5 -23.27 -9.41 -19.75
CA GLY A 5 -24.01 -9.32 -18.49
C GLY A 5 -23.11 -8.82 -17.37
N VAL A 6 -23.54 -7.74 -16.73
CA VAL A 6 -23.00 -7.29 -15.45
C VAL A 6 -23.33 -8.35 -14.40
N VAL A 7 -22.31 -8.96 -13.79
CA VAL A 7 -22.47 -9.84 -12.63
C VAL A 7 -22.77 -9.00 -11.39
N PRO A 8 -23.94 -9.15 -10.74
CA PRO A 8 -24.21 -8.49 -9.46
C PRO A 8 -23.60 -9.37 -8.35
N GLY A 9 -22.43 -8.98 -7.86
CA GLY A 9 -21.75 -9.72 -6.77
C GLY A 9 -20.24 -9.60 -6.71
N ALA A 10 -19.59 -9.03 -7.72
CA ALA A 10 -18.29 -8.39 -7.52
C ALA A 10 -18.61 -6.97 -7.09
N GLU A 11 -18.51 -6.65 -5.79
CA GLU A 11 -18.27 -5.27 -5.40
C GLU A 11 -17.10 -4.84 -6.25
N GLN A 12 -17.36 -3.97 -7.23
CA GLN A 12 -16.34 -3.39 -8.07
C GLN A 12 -15.56 -2.52 -7.08
N ILE A 13 -14.57 -3.12 -6.40
CA ILE A 13 -13.70 -2.41 -5.46
C ILE A 13 -13.11 -1.30 -6.34
N ALA A 14 -13.66 -0.10 -6.17
CA ALA A 14 -13.32 1.01 -7.03
C ALA A 14 -11.83 1.25 -6.82
N LYS A 15 -11.09 1.42 -7.91
CA LYS A 15 -9.67 1.79 -7.84
C LYS A 15 -9.56 3.00 -6.92
N ARG A 16 -8.96 2.80 -5.75
CA ARG A 16 -8.54 3.90 -4.87
C ARG A 16 -7.21 4.37 -5.45
N ASP A 17 -6.89 5.66 -5.43
CA ASP A 17 -5.57 6.14 -5.85
C ASP A 17 -4.99 6.93 -4.69
N VAL A 18 -4.93 6.25 -3.55
CA VAL A 18 -4.55 6.87 -2.28
C VAL A 18 -3.07 6.59 -2.07
N SER A 19 -2.26 7.63 -2.23
CA SER A 19 -0.85 7.59 -1.85
C SER A 19 -0.73 7.58 -0.32
N PHE A 20 0.08 6.65 0.17
CA PHE A 20 0.59 6.57 1.54
C PHE A 20 1.90 7.33 1.70
N GLY A 21 2.29 8.17 0.75
CA GLY A 21 3.52 8.95 0.79
C GLY A 21 4.77 8.12 0.51
N ASN A 22 5.91 8.69 0.89
CA ASN A 22 7.26 8.17 0.65
C ASN A 22 7.78 7.45 1.91
N PRO A 23 7.64 6.11 1.99
CA PRO A 23 8.16 5.35 3.12
C PRO A 23 9.65 5.02 2.96
N ASP A 24 10.39 5.09 4.06
CA ASP A 24 11.79 4.66 4.11
C ASP A 24 11.93 3.13 3.99
N LEU A 25 10.93 2.38 4.49
CA LEU A 25 10.96 0.93 4.43
C LEU A 25 9.55 0.33 4.48
N VAL A 26 9.20 -0.41 3.44
CA VAL A 26 8.00 -1.25 3.40
C VAL A 26 8.40 -2.71 3.65
N THR A 27 7.70 -3.36 4.56
CA THR A 27 7.90 -4.76 4.91
C THR A 27 6.58 -5.51 4.81
N ASP A 28 6.60 -6.67 4.16
CA ASP A 28 5.49 -7.61 4.16
C ASP A 28 5.59 -8.56 5.37
N GLN A 29 4.50 -8.68 6.14
CA GLN A 29 4.35 -9.65 7.24
C GLN A 29 3.25 -10.68 6.93
N GLY A 30 2.82 -10.79 5.67
CA GLY A 30 1.76 -11.70 5.27
C GLY A 30 0.41 -11.02 5.37
N ASN A 31 -0.17 -10.98 6.57
CA ASN A 31 -1.48 -10.38 6.82
C ASN A 31 -1.50 -8.85 6.78
N ARG A 32 -0.34 -8.20 6.86
CA ARG A 32 -0.21 -6.74 6.85
C ARG A 32 1.12 -6.29 6.26
N TYR A 33 1.15 -5.03 5.82
CA TYR A 33 2.38 -4.31 5.55
C TYR A 33 2.77 -3.50 6.77
N LYS A 34 4.02 -3.61 7.20
CA LYS A 34 4.65 -2.67 8.13
C LYS A 34 5.39 -1.64 7.29
N ILE A 35 5.02 -0.37 7.44
CA ILE A 35 5.58 0.75 6.70
C ILE A 35 6.28 1.65 7.70
N ASN A 36 7.54 1.96 7.47
CA ASN A 36 8.32 2.85 8.31
C ASN A 36 8.60 4.13 7.52
N TYR A 37 8.46 5.26 8.19
CA TYR A 37 8.74 6.59 7.67
C TYR A 37 9.85 7.23 8.50
N GLY A 38 10.75 7.95 7.84
CA GLY A 38 11.79 8.75 8.50
C GLY A 38 11.25 10.02 9.16
N SER A 39 9.98 10.33 8.95
CA SER A 39 9.28 11.50 9.47
C SER A 39 7.83 11.18 9.86
N THR A 40 7.26 11.97 10.78
CA THR A 40 5.82 11.94 11.08
C THR A 40 4.97 12.67 10.04
N ASP A 41 5.61 13.42 9.15
CA ASP A 41 4.97 14.20 8.09
C ASP A 41 5.13 13.53 6.72
N GLY A 42 4.29 13.93 5.76
CA GLY A 42 4.38 13.49 4.35
C GLY A 42 3.55 12.24 4.00
N HIS A 43 2.84 11.64 4.96
CA HIS A 43 1.98 10.46 4.74
C HIS A 43 0.62 10.54 5.47
N PRO A 44 -0.16 11.62 5.31
CA PRO A 44 -1.40 11.84 6.08
C PRO A 44 -2.47 10.78 5.85
N ASN A 45 -2.40 10.03 4.75
CA ASN A 45 -3.37 8.98 4.41
C ASN A 45 -2.97 7.59 4.93
N ALA A 46 -1.74 7.43 5.44
CA ALA A 46 -1.28 6.17 6.02
C ALA A 46 -1.56 6.16 7.53
N CYS A 47 -0.79 6.92 8.30
CA CYS A 47 -1.02 7.12 9.74
C CYS A 47 -0.51 8.52 10.13
N PRO A 48 -1.37 9.54 10.14
CA PRO A 48 -0.95 10.91 10.40
C PRO A 48 -0.27 11.00 11.78
N GLY A 49 0.93 11.58 11.79
CA GLY A 49 1.68 11.82 13.04
C GLY A 49 2.45 10.62 13.59
N SER A 50 2.59 9.51 12.85
CA SER A 50 3.28 8.29 13.32
C SER A 50 4.45 7.89 12.41
N TYR A 51 5.55 7.41 12.97
CA TYR A 51 6.69 6.92 12.19
C TYR A 51 6.48 5.53 11.61
N ILE A 52 5.59 4.73 12.20
CA ILE A 52 5.35 3.34 11.79
C ILE A 52 3.86 3.15 11.54
N CYS A 53 3.55 2.55 10.41
CA CYS A 53 2.22 2.24 9.93
C CYS A 53 2.02 0.76 9.71
N TYR A 54 0.80 0.28 9.97
CA TYR A 54 0.39 -1.08 9.69
C TYR A 54 -0.85 -1.08 8.80
N ILE A 55 -0.69 -1.56 7.57
CA ILE A 55 -1.79 -1.66 6.60
C ILE A 55 -2.18 -3.13 6.45
N TYR A 56 -3.38 -3.49 6.91
CA TYR A 56 -3.87 -4.86 6.83
C TYR A 56 -4.29 -5.21 5.40
N LYS A 57 -3.94 -6.41 4.96
CA LYS A 57 -4.31 -6.91 3.63
C LYS A 57 -5.71 -7.50 3.65
N LEU A 58 -6.46 -7.26 2.57
CA LEU A 58 -7.73 -7.92 2.34
C LEU A 58 -7.54 -9.44 2.26
N GLY A 59 -8.49 -10.18 2.83
CA GLY A 59 -8.45 -11.66 2.87
C GLY A 59 -7.58 -12.27 3.97
N ASN A 60 -6.90 -11.44 4.79
CA ASN A 60 -6.12 -11.86 5.97
C ASN A 60 -5.26 -13.13 5.71
N PRO A 61 -4.35 -13.10 4.73
CA PRO A 61 -3.47 -14.23 4.46
C PRO A 61 -2.61 -14.57 5.69
N PRO A 62 -2.06 -15.79 5.80
CA PRO A 62 -1.26 -16.19 6.94
C PRO A 62 -0.13 -15.19 7.23
N GLU A 63 0.05 -14.88 8.52
CA GLU A 63 1.18 -14.07 8.95
C GLU A 63 2.50 -14.81 8.70
N HIS A 64 3.52 -14.05 8.35
CA HIS A 64 4.90 -14.52 8.23
C HIS A 64 5.84 -13.44 8.77
N GLY A 65 7.14 -13.74 8.81
CA GLY A 65 8.14 -12.80 9.34
C GLY A 65 8.32 -11.55 8.47
N ASP A 66 9.23 -10.67 8.89
CA ASP A 66 9.50 -9.43 8.15
C ASP A 66 10.21 -9.73 6.82
N VAL A 67 9.50 -9.56 5.70
CA VAL A 67 10.09 -9.59 4.34
C VAL A 67 10.16 -8.17 3.79
N SER A 68 11.36 -7.61 3.69
CA SER A 68 11.55 -6.27 3.12
C SER A 68 11.12 -6.23 1.65
N LEU A 69 10.28 -5.25 1.32
CA LEU A 69 9.93 -4.89 -0.06
C LEU A 69 10.75 -3.71 -0.59
N GLY A 70 11.63 -3.14 0.25
CA GLY A 70 12.49 -2.01 -0.08
C GLY A 70 11.96 -0.66 0.40
N ASP A 71 12.56 0.38 -0.15
CA ASP A 71 12.39 1.81 0.11
C ASP A 71 11.72 2.51 -1.10
N PRO A 72 10.42 2.26 -1.35
CA PRO A 72 9.74 2.84 -2.49
C PRO A 72 9.50 4.35 -2.28
N ASP A 73 9.58 5.11 -3.36
CA ASP A 73 9.31 6.54 -3.34
C ASP A 73 7.85 6.86 -3.02
N ASP A 74 6.95 5.93 -3.35
CA ASP A 74 5.53 6.07 -3.09
C ASP A 74 4.87 4.68 -2.97
N MET A 75 4.07 4.50 -1.93
CA MET A 75 3.18 3.34 -1.79
C MET A 75 1.74 3.78 -2.02
N VAL A 76 1.07 3.19 -3.00
CA VAL A 76 -0.31 3.56 -3.37
C VAL A 76 -1.26 2.41 -3.09
N ASP A 77 -2.33 2.68 -2.35
CA ASP A 77 -3.49 1.80 -2.27
C ASP A 77 -4.34 1.97 -3.52
N GLU A 78 -4.34 0.93 -4.37
CA GLU A 78 -5.17 0.84 -5.58
C GLU A 78 -6.55 0.23 -5.33
N GLY A 79 -6.94 0.03 -4.06
CA GLY A 79 -8.16 -0.63 -3.59
C GLY A 79 -8.00 -2.15 -3.53
N ASN A 80 -7.61 -2.76 -4.65
CA ASN A 80 -7.61 -4.21 -4.83
C ASN A 80 -6.19 -4.78 -4.69
N ARG A 81 -5.19 -3.89 -4.74
CA ARG A 81 -3.76 -4.18 -4.72
C ARG A 81 -3.03 -2.93 -4.22
N TYR A 82 -1.79 -3.13 -3.79
CA TYR A 82 -0.90 -2.03 -3.44
C TYR A 82 0.20 -1.94 -4.49
N ARG A 83 0.54 -0.72 -4.90
CA ARG A 83 1.61 -0.46 -5.85
C ARG A 83 2.76 0.24 -5.12
N LEU A 84 3.97 -0.28 -5.32
CA LEU A 84 5.20 0.34 -4.86
C LEU A 84 5.90 0.98 -6.07
N ASN A 85 6.10 2.29 -6.02
CA ASN A 85 6.79 3.03 -7.07
C ASN A 85 8.26 3.23 -6.66
N PHE A 86 9.18 2.92 -7.57
CA PHE A 86 10.61 3.07 -7.36
C PHE A 86 11.21 3.93 -8.48
N GLY A 87 12.18 4.78 -8.16
CA GLY A 87 13.02 5.47 -9.13
C GLY A 87 12.64 6.92 -9.40
N SER A 88 12.08 7.65 -8.43
CA SER A 88 12.13 9.11 -8.50
C SER A 88 13.58 9.58 -8.45
N THR A 89 13.96 10.47 -9.36
CA THR A 89 15.27 11.16 -9.33
C THR A 89 15.46 12.08 -8.11
N SER A 90 14.49 12.08 -7.19
CA SER A 90 14.49 12.80 -5.91
C SER A 90 14.53 11.85 -4.69
N GLY A 91 14.80 10.56 -4.89
CA GLY A 91 15.03 9.62 -3.79
C GLY A 91 16.23 10.02 -2.92
N HIS A 92 16.13 9.71 -1.63
CA HIS A 92 17.11 9.92 -0.56
C HIS A 92 18.56 9.63 -1.03
N PRO A 93 19.53 10.55 -0.86
CA PRO A 93 20.94 10.26 -1.08
C PRO A 93 21.51 9.27 -0.06
#